data_AF-A0A0P7Z9N8-F1
#
_entry.id   AF-A0A0P7Z9N8-F1
#
_cell.length_a   1.000
_cell.length_b   1.000
_cell.length_c   1.000
_cell.angle_alpha   90.00
_cell.angle_beta   90.00
_cell.angle_gamma   90.00
#
_symmetry.space_group_name_H-M   'P 1'
#
loop_
_entity.id
_entity.type
_entity.pdbx_description
1 polymer ?
#
loop_
_entity_poly.entity_id
_entity_poly.type
_entity_poly.pdbx_seq_one_letter_code
_entity_poly.pdbx_strand_id
1 'polypeptide(L)'
;MEFTADEIKTMTEKVGGVIVWGGATNIAPADDKLIRAEYPLSIDPRSQLLASIMAKKGAVGADCVVIDIPVGSGTKIHSMEEGKKLARDLIDLGERLGMNVECAMTYGASPVGRTIGPAIEVREALKVLETMQGPNSLIEKSTGLAGILLEMGGVATRGRGEGDGHGDAALGESI
;
A
#
# COMPACT_ATOMS: atom_id res chain seq x y z
N MET A 1 -18.97 2.87 6.49
CA MET A 1 -19.20 4.15 7.18
C MET A 1 -18.79 5.22 6.21
N GLU A 2 -19.70 6.15 5.91
CA GLU A 2 -19.44 7.26 5.00
C GLU A 2 -19.02 8.47 5.83
N PHE A 3 -17.84 9.02 5.54
CA PHE A 3 -17.33 10.24 6.15
C PHE A 3 -17.08 11.26 5.07
N THR A 4 -17.33 12.52 5.37
CA THR A 4 -17.00 13.63 4.48
C THR A 4 -15.49 13.90 4.49
N ALA A 5 -14.99 14.59 3.46
CA ALA A 5 -13.58 14.98 3.39
C ALA A 5 -13.14 15.85 4.59
N ASP A 6 -14.02 16.74 5.07
CA ASP A 6 -13.75 17.59 6.22
C ASP A 6 -13.69 16.81 7.55
N GLU A 7 -14.55 15.81 7.72
CA GLU A 7 -14.49 14.91 8.88
C GLU A 7 -13.20 14.09 8.87
N ILE A 8 -12.81 13.56 7.70
CA ILE A 8 -11.57 12.82 7.54
C ILE A 8 -10.37 13.71 7.89
N LYS A 9 -10.32 14.94 7.36
CA LYS A 9 -9.27 15.91 7.69
C LYS A 9 -9.20 16.16 9.19
N THR A 10 -10.34 16.44 9.83
CA THR A 10 -10.41 16.72 11.28
C THR A 10 -9.94 15.53 12.10
N MET A 11 -10.31 14.30 11.72
CA MET A 11 -9.84 13.09 12.38
C MET A 11 -8.33 12.91 12.21
N THR A 12 -7.82 13.04 10.98
CA THR A 12 -6.39 12.93 10.68
C THR A 12 -5.56 13.93 11.50
N GLU A 13 -5.97 15.20 11.55
CA GLU A 13 -5.27 16.24 12.33
C GLU A 13 -5.27 15.95 13.83
N LYS A 14 -6.31 15.28 14.34
CA LYS A 14 -6.45 14.96 15.76
C LYS A 14 -5.67 13.71 16.19
N VAL A 15 -5.69 12.64 15.39
CA VAL A 15 -5.13 11.33 15.77
C VAL A 15 -3.85 10.95 15.02
N GLY A 16 -3.50 11.67 13.95
CA GLY A 16 -2.28 11.45 13.16
C GLY A 16 -2.43 10.44 12.01
N GLY A 17 -3.60 9.81 11.84
CA GLY A 17 -3.85 8.86 10.75
C GLY A 17 -5.23 8.22 10.80
N VAL A 18 -5.71 7.73 9.67
CA VAL A 18 -7.08 7.20 9.53
C VAL A 18 -7.16 6.17 8.41
N ILE A 19 -7.99 5.14 8.62
CA ILE A 19 -8.36 4.15 7.61
C ILE A 19 -9.84 4.36 7.27
N VAL A 20 -10.11 4.75 6.02
CA VAL A 20 -11.46 5.08 5.53
C VAL A 20 -11.75 4.40 4.20
N TRP A 21 -13.03 4.22 3.92
CA TRP A 21 -13.49 3.71 2.64
C TRP A 21 -13.59 4.84 1.60
N GLY A 22 -12.75 4.79 0.56
CA GLY A 22 -12.63 5.86 -0.44
C GLY A 22 -13.89 6.13 -1.27
N GLY A 23 -14.73 5.12 -1.51
CA GLY A 23 -15.93 5.28 -2.36
C GLY A 23 -16.97 6.27 -1.82
N ALA A 24 -16.96 6.55 -0.52
CA ALA A 24 -17.86 7.53 0.11
C ALA A 24 -17.34 8.98 0.02
N THR A 25 -16.06 9.15 -0.33
CA THR A 25 -15.32 10.41 -0.10
C THR A 25 -15.17 11.27 -1.35
N ASN A 26 -15.75 10.85 -2.49
CA ASN A 26 -15.59 11.50 -3.80
C ASN A 26 -14.12 11.77 -4.17
N ILE A 27 -13.20 10.93 -3.67
CA ILE A 27 -11.77 10.97 -3.97
C ILE A 27 -11.58 10.24 -5.31
N ALA A 28 -11.26 10.99 -6.37
CA ALA A 28 -11.13 10.50 -7.74
C ALA A 28 -12.42 9.85 -8.33
N PRO A 29 -13.54 10.59 -8.48
CA PRO A 29 -14.83 10.01 -8.88
C PRO A 29 -14.89 9.47 -10.31
N ALA A 30 -13.94 9.88 -11.17
CA ALA A 30 -13.79 9.31 -12.51
C ALA A 30 -13.23 7.88 -12.45
N ASP A 31 -12.33 7.61 -11.50
CA ASP A 31 -11.72 6.29 -11.30
C ASP A 31 -12.77 5.25 -10.90
N ASP A 32 -13.61 5.57 -9.92
CA ASP A 32 -14.69 4.67 -9.45
C ASP A 32 -15.66 4.30 -10.58
N LYS A 33 -15.97 5.25 -11.48
CA LYS A 33 -16.84 5.00 -12.64
C LYS A 33 -16.17 4.08 -13.66
N LEU A 34 -14.87 4.27 -13.92
CA LEU A 34 -14.09 3.45 -14.84
C LEU A 34 -13.97 2.01 -14.30
N ILE A 35 -13.59 1.85 -13.03
CA ILE A 35 -13.50 0.53 -12.37
C ILE A 35 -14.83 -0.22 -12.44
N ARG A 36 -15.96 0.48 -12.22
CA ARG A 36 -17.30 -0.14 -12.29
C ARG A 36 -17.65 -0.66 -13.69
N ALA A 37 -17.14 -0.03 -14.74
CA ALA A 37 -17.32 -0.49 -16.12
C ALA A 37 -16.32 -1.62 -16.48
N GLU A 38 -15.11 -1.56 -15.95
CA GLU A 38 -14.02 -2.52 -16.20
C GLU A 38 -14.22 -3.87 -15.49
N TYR A 39 -14.71 -3.85 -14.25
CA TYR A 39 -14.85 -5.06 -13.43
C TYR A 39 -15.72 -6.15 -14.09
N PRO A 40 -16.92 -5.86 -14.65
CA PRO A 40 -17.71 -6.85 -15.36
C PRO A 40 -17.05 -7.35 -16.66
N LEU A 41 -16.17 -6.54 -17.25
CA LEU A 41 -15.49 -6.86 -18.50
C LEU A 41 -14.16 -7.60 -18.29
N SER A 42 -13.67 -7.70 -17.06
CA SER A 42 -12.35 -8.28 -16.72
C SER A 42 -11.19 -7.63 -17.50
N ILE A 43 -11.30 -6.33 -17.78
CA ILE A 43 -10.27 -5.53 -18.47
C ILE A 43 -9.61 -4.65 -17.41
N ASP A 44 -8.29 -4.79 -17.20
CA ASP A 44 -7.50 -3.98 -16.27
C ASP A 44 -6.27 -3.44 -17.01
N PRO A 45 -6.40 -2.33 -17.78
CA PRO A 45 -5.30 -1.79 -18.55
C PRO A 45 -4.22 -1.24 -17.62
N ARG A 46 -2.95 -1.55 -17.90
CA ARG A 46 -1.81 -1.07 -17.11
C ARG A 46 -1.82 0.44 -16.89
N SER A 47 -2.14 1.23 -17.92
CA SER A 47 -2.23 2.68 -17.84
C SER A 47 -3.33 3.15 -16.89
N GLN A 48 -4.47 2.45 -16.88
CA GLN A 48 -5.58 2.79 -15.99
C GLN A 48 -5.26 2.39 -14.54
N LEU A 49 -4.60 1.25 -14.32
CA LEU A 49 -4.12 0.85 -12.99
C LEU A 49 -3.19 1.93 -12.40
N LEU A 50 -2.23 2.41 -13.17
CA LEU A 50 -1.32 3.49 -12.77
C LEU A 50 -2.08 4.78 -12.45
N ALA A 51 -2.96 5.21 -13.37
CA ALA A 51 -3.76 6.42 -13.19
C ALA A 51 -4.69 6.33 -11.97
N SER A 52 -5.33 5.19 -11.76
CA SER A 52 -6.21 4.92 -10.63
C SER A 52 -5.48 5.06 -9.30
N ILE A 53 -4.37 4.34 -9.14
CA ILE A 53 -3.58 4.34 -7.91
C ILE A 53 -3.13 5.77 -7.61
N MET A 54 -2.49 6.42 -8.59
CA MET A 54 -1.88 7.73 -8.39
C MET A 54 -2.91 8.85 -8.25
N ALA A 55 -4.05 8.80 -8.94
CA ALA A 55 -5.11 9.81 -8.79
C ALA A 55 -5.67 9.84 -7.38
N LYS A 56 -5.85 8.67 -6.75
CA LYS A 56 -6.31 8.59 -5.35
C LYS A 56 -5.26 9.12 -4.38
N LYS A 57 -3.97 8.84 -4.60
CA LYS A 57 -2.88 9.35 -3.75
C LYS A 57 -2.66 10.86 -3.90
N GLY A 58 -2.74 11.36 -5.13
CA GLY A 58 -2.68 12.79 -5.41
C GLY A 58 -3.89 13.55 -4.87
N ALA A 59 -5.10 12.98 -4.95
CA ALA A 59 -6.31 13.62 -4.45
C ALA A 59 -6.33 13.80 -2.92
N VAL A 60 -5.63 12.94 -2.17
CA VAL A 60 -5.43 13.13 -0.72
C VAL A 60 -4.23 14.03 -0.38
N GLY A 61 -3.44 14.44 -1.38
CA GLY A 61 -2.27 15.28 -1.19
C GLY A 61 -1.11 14.56 -0.49
N ALA A 62 -0.88 13.28 -0.78
CA ALA A 62 0.20 12.51 -0.15
C ALA A 62 1.58 12.91 -0.71
N ASP A 63 2.49 13.38 0.15
CA ASP A 63 3.87 13.71 -0.25
C ASP A 63 4.75 12.46 -0.45
N CYS A 64 4.57 11.45 0.42
CA CYS A 64 5.30 10.20 0.42
C CYS A 64 4.34 9.02 0.30
N VAL A 65 4.62 8.10 -0.63
CA VAL A 65 3.77 6.94 -0.91
C VAL A 65 4.62 5.68 -1.01
N VAL A 66 4.29 4.66 -0.21
CA VAL A 66 4.83 3.31 -0.37
C VAL A 66 3.80 2.43 -1.07
N ILE A 67 4.23 1.74 -2.12
CA ILE A 67 3.40 0.82 -2.89
C ILE A 67 3.91 -0.61 -2.71
N ASP A 68 3.06 -1.46 -2.14
CA ASP A 68 3.30 -2.90 -2.06
C ASP A 68 2.93 -3.58 -3.39
N ILE A 69 3.88 -4.30 -3.98
CA ILE A 69 3.70 -5.06 -5.22
C ILE A 69 3.93 -6.54 -4.91
N PRO A 70 2.87 -7.31 -4.59
CA PRO A 70 2.98 -8.74 -4.42
C PRO A 70 3.32 -9.41 -5.75
N VAL A 71 4.42 -10.17 -5.78
CA VAL A 71 4.88 -10.92 -6.95
C VAL A 71 4.73 -12.41 -6.68
N GLY A 72 4.08 -13.12 -7.59
CA GLY A 72 3.89 -14.57 -7.50
C GLY A 72 2.91 -15.12 -8.53
N SER A 73 2.95 -16.43 -8.74
CA SER A 73 2.13 -17.13 -9.73
C SER A 73 0.62 -16.92 -9.56
N GLY A 74 0.15 -16.75 -8.32
CA GLY A 74 -1.27 -16.50 -7.99
C GLY A 74 -1.65 -15.02 -7.85
N THR A 75 -0.75 -14.09 -8.16
CA THR A 75 -0.99 -12.65 -8.03
C THR A 75 -1.22 -11.99 -9.39
N LYS A 76 -1.57 -10.69 -9.39
CA LYS A 76 -1.63 -9.89 -10.62
C LYS A 76 -0.28 -9.77 -11.33
N ILE A 77 0.83 -9.90 -10.60
CA ILE A 77 2.19 -9.71 -11.11
C ILE A 77 2.94 -11.04 -11.02
N HIS A 78 3.06 -11.72 -12.14
CA HIS A 78 3.56 -13.10 -12.14
C HIS A 78 5.08 -13.21 -12.10
N SER A 79 5.79 -12.16 -12.51
CA SER A 79 7.25 -12.15 -12.61
C SER A 79 7.87 -10.92 -11.96
N MET A 80 9.09 -11.10 -11.44
CA MET A 80 9.87 -9.98 -10.91
C MET A 80 10.14 -8.92 -11.97
N GLU A 81 10.36 -9.30 -13.23
CA GLU A 81 10.60 -8.33 -14.31
C GLU A 81 9.38 -7.43 -14.55
N GLU A 82 8.18 -8.00 -14.52
CA GLU A 82 6.93 -7.25 -14.63
C GLU A 82 6.74 -6.30 -13.45
N GLY A 83 6.99 -6.78 -12.23
CA GLY A 83 6.97 -5.96 -11.01
C GLY A 83 7.94 -4.78 -11.08
N LYS A 84 9.19 -5.02 -11.51
CA LYS A 84 10.20 -3.96 -11.71
C LYS A 84 9.78 -2.95 -12.78
N LYS A 85 9.09 -3.37 -13.84
CA LYS A 85 8.53 -2.43 -14.84
C LYS A 85 7.42 -1.60 -14.22
N LEU A 86 6.50 -2.22 -13.47
CA LEU A 86 5.39 -1.51 -12.84
C LEU A 86 5.88 -0.50 -11.80
N ALA A 87 6.85 -0.89 -10.97
CA ALA A 87 7.49 -0.01 -10.00
C ALA A 87 8.08 1.22 -10.67
N ARG A 88 8.86 1.04 -11.75
CA ARG A 88 9.44 2.17 -12.50
C ARG A 88 8.38 3.13 -13.05
N ASP A 89 7.29 2.61 -13.60
CA ASP A 89 6.21 3.45 -14.12
C ASP A 89 5.52 4.24 -12.99
N LEU A 90 5.32 3.61 -11.82
CA LEU A 90 4.73 4.27 -10.65
C LEU A 90 5.64 5.36 -10.08
N ILE A 91 6.94 5.11 -10.04
CA ILE A 91 7.95 6.07 -9.57
C ILE A 91 8.03 7.26 -10.53
N ASP A 92 8.19 7.04 -11.84
CA ASP A 92 8.23 8.12 -12.85
C ASP A 92 6.92 8.94 -12.83
N LEU A 93 5.76 8.28 -12.70
CA LEU A 93 4.50 8.98 -12.58
C LEU A 93 4.39 9.77 -11.27
N GLY A 94 4.89 9.23 -10.17
CA GLY A 94 4.96 9.90 -8.87
C GLY A 94 5.79 11.17 -8.92
N GLU A 95 7.00 11.09 -9.47
CA GLU A 95 7.90 12.24 -9.64
C GLU A 95 7.24 13.36 -10.44
N ARG A 96 6.54 13.02 -11.54
CA ARG A 96 5.81 13.99 -12.37
C ARG A 96 4.64 14.65 -11.65
N LEU A 97 4.07 13.97 -10.65
CA LEU A 97 2.99 14.49 -9.80
C LEU A 97 3.53 15.17 -8.52
N GLY A 98 4.85 15.24 -8.34
CA GLY A 98 5.50 15.84 -7.17
C GLY A 98 5.41 14.97 -5.91
N MET A 99 5.19 13.66 -6.05
CA MET A 99 5.12 12.70 -4.95
C MET A 99 6.40 11.86 -4.90
N ASN A 100 6.95 11.64 -3.70
CA ASN A 100 8.01 10.67 -3.50
C ASN A 100 7.39 9.27 -3.36
N VAL A 101 7.65 8.39 -4.33
CA VAL A 101 7.07 7.05 -4.38
C VAL A 101 8.17 6.02 -4.23
N GLU A 102 8.01 5.09 -3.30
CA GLU A 102 8.85 3.88 -3.19
C GLU A 102 7.99 2.62 -3.36
N CYS A 103 8.50 1.65 -4.11
CA CYS A 103 7.79 0.39 -4.37
C CYS A 103 8.51 -0.77 -3.69
N ALA A 104 7.79 -1.52 -2.87
CA ALA A 104 8.30 -2.73 -2.23
C ALA A 104 7.76 -3.96 -2.96
N MET A 105 8.66 -4.75 -3.55
CA MET A 105 8.28 -6.04 -4.15
C MET A 105 8.20 -7.10 -3.04
N THR A 106 7.02 -7.65 -2.81
CA THR A 106 6.79 -8.63 -1.73
C THR A 106 6.42 -10.00 -2.26
N TYR A 107 6.67 -11.03 -1.45
CA TYR A 107 6.33 -12.41 -1.81
C TYR A 107 4.82 -12.61 -1.79
N GLY A 108 4.25 -12.96 -2.95
CA GLY A 108 2.81 -13.10 -3.14
C GLY A 108 2.33 -14.52 -3.45
N ALA A 109 3.19 -15.54 -3.39
CA ALA A 109 2.78 -16.91 -3.74
C ALA A 109 2.05 -17.64 -2.60
N SER A 110 1.88 -17.03 -1.43
CA SER A 110 1.09 -17.56 -0.32
C SER A 110 0.32 -16.44 0.38
N PRO A 111 -0.84 -16.73 0.99
CA PRO A 111 -1.58 -15.74 1.76
C PRO A 111 -0.72 -15.15 2.88
N VAL A 112 -0.87 -13.84 3.11
CA VAL A 112 -0.26 -13.18 4.27
C VAL A 112 -1.07 -13.55 5.51
N GLY A 113 -0.40 -13.90 6.60
CA GLY A 113 -1.07 -14.33 7.84
C GLY A 113 -1.54 -15.79 7.82
N ARG A 114 -2.52 -16.11 8.67
CA ARG A 114 -3.15 -17.44 8.74
C ARG A 114 -4.66 -17.41 8.48
N THR A 115 -5.20 -16.26 8.13
CA THR A 115 -6.64 -16.02 8.02
C THR A 115 -7.01 -15.42 6.66
N ILE A 116 -8.18 -15.80 6.13
CA ILE A 116 -8.74 -15.26 4.88
C ILE A 116 -10.22 -14.98 5.12
N GLY A 117 -10.60 -13.70 5.12
CA GLY A 117 -11.96 -13.24 5.35
C GLY A 117 -11.98 -12.00 6.26
N PRO A 118 -12.83 -10.99 5.98
CA PRO A 118 -12.72 -9.67 6.63
C PRO A 118 -12.74 -9.70 8.16
N ALA A 119 -13.67 -10.47 8.75
CA ALA A 119 -13.83 -10.51 10.20
C ALA A 119 -12.67 -11.22 10.90
N ILE A 120 -12.08 -12.26 10.29
CA ILE A 120 -10.99 -13.02 10.89
C ILE A 120 -9.63 -12.38 10.62
N GLU A 121 -9.45 -11.70 9.49
CA GLU A 121 -8.27 -10.88 9.18
C GLU A 121 -8.16 -9.70 10.15
N VAL A 122 -9.26 -8.99 10.41
CA VAL A 122 -9.26 -7.89 11.39
C VAL A 122 -8.92 -8.40 12.80
N ARG A 123 -9.42 -9.57 13.19
CA ARG A 123 -9.07 -10.18 14.50
C ARG A 123 -7.59 -10.55 14.59
N GLU A 124 -7.01 -11.08 13.52
CA GLU A 124 -5.58 -11.39 13.45
C GLU A 124 -4.73 -10.12 13.51
N ALA A 125 -5.09 -9.08 12.75
CA ALA A 125 -4.41 -7.80 12.74
C ALA A 125 -4.45 -7.10 14.11
N LEU A 126 -5.62 -7.03 14.75
CA LEU A 126 -5.77 -6.43 16.09
C LEU A 126 -4.96 -7.19 17.13
N LYS A 127 -4.98 -8.53 17.09
CA LYS A 127 -4.18 -9.35 18.01
C LYS A 127 -2.68 -9.05 17.85
N VAL A 128 -2.19 -8.94 16.62
CA VAL A 128 -0.79 -8.58 16.35
C VAL A 128 -0.48 -7.18 16.90
N LEU A 129 -1.35 -6.20 16.68
CA LEU A 129 -1.16 -4.84 17.20
C LEU A 129 -1.15 -4.77 18.74
N GLU A 130 -2.01 -5.53 19.42
CA GLU A 130 -2.12 -5.50 20.88
C GLU A 130 -1.01 -6.27 21.59
N THR A 131 -0.55 -7.38 21.01
CA THR A 131 0.30 -8.35 21.71
C THR A 131 1.65 -8.58 21.05
N MET A 132 1.88 -8.07 19.83
CA MET A 132 3.00 -8.41 18.96
C MET A 132 3.14 -9.91 18.68
N GLN A 133 2.07 -10.69 18.90
CA GLN A 133 2.03 -12.13 18.65
C GLN A 133 1.14 -12.45 17.46
N GLY A 134 1.71 -13.12 16.45
CA GLY A 134 0.97 -13.57 15.29
C GLY A 134 1.88 -14.21 14.24
N PRO A 135 1.38 -14.39 13.01
CA PRO A 135 2.19 -14.93 11.93
C PRO A 135 3.32 -13.96 11.56
N ASN A 136 4.55 -14.46 11.50
CA ASN A 136 5.71 -13.67 11.09
C ASN A 136 5.51 -13.02 9.72
N SER A 137 4.84 -13.70 8.78
CA SER A 137 4.56 -13.15 7.45
C SER A 137 3.77 -11.85 7.47
N LEU A 138 2.85 -11.67 8.44
CA LEU A 138 2.12 -10.42 8.62
C LEU A 138 3.00 -9.37 9.32
N ILE A 139 3.70 -9.77 10.38
CA ILE A 139 4.55 -8.87 11.17
C ILE A 139 5.67 -8.30 10.30
N GLU A 140 6.49 -9.14 9.69
CA GLU A 140 7.65 -8.75 8.87
C GLU A 140 7.23 -7.86 7.71
N LYS A 141 6.15 -8.22 6.99
CA LYS A 141 5.64 -7.41 5.89
C LYS A 141 5.16 -6.03 6.38
N SER A 142 4.40 -5.99 7.47
CA SER A 142 3.90 -4.74 8.04
C SER A 142 5.02 -3.85 8.57
N THR A 143 6.01 -4.41 9.27
CA THR A 143 7.15 -3.66 9.80
C THR A 143 8.07 -3.16 8.69
N GLY A 144 8.31 -3.95 7.64
CA GLY A 144 9.12 -3.53 6.51
C GLY A 144 8.51 -2.37 5.74
N LEU A 145 7.22 -2.45 5.42
CA LEU A 145 6.52 -1.35 4.74
C LEU A 145 6.45 -0.09 5.62
N ALA A 146 6.23 -0.25 6.93
CA ALA A 146 6.26 0.86 7.87
C ALA A 146 7.66 1.48 7.99
N GLY A 147 8.71 0.65 7.99
CA GLY A 147 10.09 1.08 8.02
C GLY A 147 10.46 1.96 6.83
N ILE A 148 10.07 1.56 5.62
CA ILE A 148 10.26 2.36 4.41
C ILE A 148 9.56 3.72 4.57
N LEU A 149 8.30 3.75 5.01
CA LEU A 149 7.59 5.01 5.24
C LEU A 149 8.26 5.92 6.29
N LEU A 150 8.78 5.33 7.38
CA LEU A 150 9.49 6.07 8.43
C LEU A 150 10.81 6.66 7.92
N GLU A 151 11.52 5.95 7.04
CA GLU A 151 12.73 6.43 6.38
C GLU A 151 12.42 7.56 5.39
N MET A 152 11.38 7.39 4.57
CA MET A 152 10.91 8.43 3.63
C MET A 152 10.45 9.70 4.36
N GLY A 153 9.77 9.54 5.50
CA GLY A 153 9.32 10.64 6.35
C GLY A 153 10.43 11.30 7.18
N GLY A 154 11.67 10.81 7.12
CA GLY A 154 12.81 11.34 7.86
C GLY A 154 12.79 11.07 9.37
N VAL A 155 11.91 10.18 9.84
CA VAL A 155 11.81 9.77 11.25
C VAL A 155 12.89 8.75 11.59
N ALA A 156 13.23 7.88 10.63
CA ALA A 156 14.30 6.89 10.74
C ALA A 156 15.44 7.20 9.76
N THR A 157 16.66 6.78 10.12
CA THR A 157 17.79 6.80 9.17
C THR A 157 17.58 5.69 8.14
N ARG A 158 17.95 5.95 6.88
CA ARG A 158 17.89 4.94 5.81
C ARG A 158 18.54 3.62 6.22
N GLY A 159 17.85 2.51 5.97
CA GLY A 159 18.26 1.16 6.34
C GLY A 159 18.10 0.81 7.83
N ARG A 160 17.43 1.64 8.63
CA ARG A 160 17.16 1.39 10.06
C ARG A 160 15.68 1.52 10.43
N GLY A 161 14.78 1.66 9.46
CA GLY A 161 13.35 1.84 9.66
C GLY A 161 12.66 0.67 10.37
N GLU A 162 13.17 -0.56 10.22
CA GLU A 162 12.62 -1.76 10.87
C GLU A 162 13.05 -1.93 12.35
N GLY A 163 13.94 -1.07 12.88
CA GLY A 163 14.54 -1.22 14.21
C GLY A 163 15.66 -2.27 14.23
N ASP A 164 16.56 -2.20 15.21
CA ASP A 164 17.79 -3.02 15.33
C ASP A 164 17.56 -4.55 15.56
N GLY A 165 16.42 -5.11 15.16
CA GLY A 165 16.10 -6.53 15.31
C GLY A 165 15.43 -7.09 14.07
N HIS A 166 16.17 -7.93 13.33
CA HIS A 166 15.80 -8.65 12.10
C HIS A 166 16.09 -7.94 10.76
N GLY A 167 17.23 -7.25 10.67
CA GLY A 167 17.81 -6.93 9.37
C GLY A 167 18.35 -8.19 8.69
N ASP A 168 17.56 -8.84 7.83
CA ASP A 168 18.06 -9.49 6.60
C ASP A 168 16.99 -10.11 5.66
N ALA A 169 15.68 -10.02 5.93
CA ALA A 169 14.73 -10.90 5.23
C ALA A 169 13.86 -10.29 4.11
N ALA A 170 13.76 -8.96 3.94
CA ALA A 170 12.79 -8.41 2.98
C ALA A 170 13.21 -7.18 2.16
N LEU A 171 14.43 -6.67 2.29
CA LEU A 171 14.94 -5.63 1.39
C LEU A 171 15.50 -6.26 0.12
N GLY A 172 14.60 -6.87 -0.67
CA GLY A 172 14.87 -7.09 -2.08
C GLY A 172 14.94 -5.73 -2.76
N GLU A 173 16.16 -5.24 -2.97
CA GLU A 173 16.54 -4.04 -3.75
C GLU A 173 15.40 -3.03 -3.97
N SER A 174 15.34 -2.00 -3.13
CA SER A 174 14.67 -0.75 -3.52
C SER A 174 15.34 -0.25 -4.81
N ILE A 175 14.58 -0.17 -5.90
CA ILE A 175 15.03 0.30 -7.21
C ILE A 175 14.67 1.77 -7.34
#